data_AF-A0A530C6A0-F1
#
_entry.id   AF-A0A530C6A0-F1
#
_cell.length_a   1.000
_cell.length_b   1.000
_cell.length_c   1.000
_cell.angle_alpha   90.00
_cell.angle_beta   90.00
_cell.angle_gamma   90.00
#
_symmetry.space_group_name_H-M   'P 1'
#
loop_
_entity.id
_entity.type
_entity.pdbx_description
1 polymer ?
#
loop_
_entity_poly.entity_id
_entity_poly.type
_entity_poly.pdbx_seq_one_letter_code
_entity_poly.pdbx_strand_id
1 'polypeptide(L)'
;RMETERQVERLEQVFEQLGKPARGKTCPAIDGILEEGSEVLEEYKGAPALDAGLVGAAQAVEHYEIARYGTLIAWAEQLGMKDALPLLRETLKEETATDEALSALGQSDANKRALQAA
;
A
#
# COMPACT_ATOMS: atom_id res chain seq x y z
N ARG A 1 4.21 -8.68 -1.56
CA ARG A 1 5.66 -8.79 -1.87
C ARG A 1 5.92 -8.97 -3.36
N MET A 2 5.50 -10.07 -4.01
CA MET A 2 5.67 -10.20 -5.48
C MET A 2 4.96 -9.08 -6.26
N GLU A 3 3.79 -8.64 -5.79
CA GLU A 3 3.08 -7.50 -6.38
C GLU A 3 3.90 -6.21 -6.27
N THR A 4 4.33 -5.86 -5.05
CA THR A 4 5.20 -4.71 -4.78
C THR A 4 6.49 -4.70 -5.60
N GLU A 5 7.13 -5.86 -5.80
CA GLU A 5 8.34 -5.97 -6.64
C GLU A 5 8.04 -5.61 -8.11
N ARG A 6 6.91 -6.06 -8.66
CA ARG A 6 6.47 -5.66 -10.01
C ARG A 6 6.08 -4.19 -10.09
N GLN A 7 5.51 -3.62 -9.04
CA GLN A 7 5.19 -2.18 -8.99
C GLN A 7 6.46 -1.33 -9.04
N VAL A 8 7.56 -1.79 -8.41
CA VAL A 8 8.89 -1.17 -8.55
C VAL A 8 9.36 -1.23 -10.01
N GLU A 9 9.25 -2.38 -10.68
CA GLU A 9 9.59 -2.50 -12.11
C GLU A 9 8.75 -1.55 -13.00
N ARG A 10 7.46 -1.34 -12.68
CA ARG A 10 6.63 -0.34 -13.38
C ARG A 10 7.14 1.08 -13.15
N LEU A 11 7.53 1.43 -11.92
CA LEU A 11 8.11 2.74 -11.62
C LEU A 11 9.43 2.95 -12.36
N GLU A 12 10.29 1.92 -12.45
CA GLU A 12 11.53 1.97 -13.24
C GLU A 12 11.25 2.29 -14.71
N GLN A 13 10.25 1.66 -15.32
CA GLN A 13 9.80 1.99 -16.68
C GLN A 13 9.30 3.44 -16.80
N VAL A 14 8.57 3.96 -15.80
CA VAL A 14 8.15 5.38 -15.77
C VAL A 14 9.37 6.31 -15.69
N PHE A 15 10.39 5.96 -14.91
CA PHE A 15 11.64 6.73 -14.82
C PHE A 15 12.44 6.69 -16.14
N GLU A 16 12.48 5.56 -16.83
CA GLU A 16 13.07 5.43 -18.16
C GLU A 16 12.41 6.37 -19.18
N GLN A 17 11.07 6.43 -19.19
CA GLN A 17 10.32 7.35 -20.05
C GLN A 17 10.63 8.83 -19.75
N LEU A 18 10.96 9.15 -18.50
CA LEU A 18 11.39 10.49 -18.08
C LEU A 18 12.86 10.80 -18.41
N GLY A 19 13.63 9.84 -18.90
CA GLY A 19 15.07 9.98 -19.11
C GLY A 19 15.82 10.24 -17.80
N LYS A 20 15.30 9.75 -16.67
CA LYS A 20 15.87 9.96 -15.34
C LYS A 20 16.18 8.62 -14.67
N PRO A 21 17.26 8.51 -13.88
CA PRO A 21 17.51 7.31 -13.11
C PRO A 21 16.45 7.15 -12.01
N ALA A 22 15.88 5.95 -11.87
CA ALA A 22 15.10 5.58 -10.69
C ALA A 22 16.02 5.61 -9.46
N ARG A 23 15.61 6.32 -8.42
CA ARG A 23 16.35 6.42 -7.16
C ARG A 23 15.39 6.29 -5.99
N GLY A 24 15.71 5.38 -5.07
CA GLY A 24 15.03 5.30 -3.80
C GLY A 24 15.19 6.62 -3.02
N LYS A 25 14.12 7.02 -2.35
CA LYS A 25 14.13 8.13 -1.40
C LYS A 25 13.40 7.68 -0.15
N THR A 26 14.02 7.88 1.01
CA THR A 26 13.38 7.66 2.30
C THR A 26 12.11 8.48 2.40
N CYS A 27 11.02 7.83 2.78
CA CYS A 27 9.71 8.45 2.92
C CYS A 27 9.28 8.35 4.39
N PRO A 28 9.45 9.41 5.20
CA PRO A 28 9.15 9.35 6.63
C PRO A 28 7.70 8.94 6.94
N ALA A 29 6.77 9.20 6.02
CA ALA A 29 5.38 8.81 6.18
C ALA A 29 5.19 7.28 6.12
N ILE A 30 5.83 6.58 5.17
CA ILE A 30 5.71 5.11 5.12
C ILE A 30 6.50 4.46 6.24
N ASP A 31 7.67 5.03 6.61
CA ASP A 31 8.46 4.55 7.75
C ASP A 31 7.63 4.58 9.04
N GLY A 32 6.88 5.67 9.29
CA GLY A 32 6.00 5.78 10.45
C GLY A 32 4.82 4.81 10.44
N ILE A 33 4.21 4.55 9.27
CA ILE A 33 3.12 3.55 9.16
C ILE A 33 3.65 2.13 9.43
N LEU A 34 4.86 1.82 8.96
CA LEU A 34 5.51 0.54 9.22
C LEU A 34 5.92 0.38 10.69
N GLU A 35 6.31 1.47 11.35
CA GLU A 35 6.59 1.51 12.78
C GLU A 35 5.31 1.21 13.58
N GLU A 36 4.17 1.84 13.25
CA GLU A 36 2.87 1.54 13.86
C GLU A 36 2.50 0.04 13.74
N GLY A 37 2.66 -0.55 12.56
CA GLY A 37 2.43 -1.99 12.37
C GLY A 37 3.37 -2.88 13.19
N SER A 38 4.60 -2.43 13.43
CA SER A 38 5.58 -3.13 14.25
C SER A 38 5.25 -3.03 15.74
N GLU A 39 4.77 -1.88 16.21
CA GLU A 39 4.28 -1.68 17.57
C GLU A 39 3.07 -2.59 17.84
N VAL A 40 2.10 -2.64 16.91
CA VAL A 40 0.95 -3.56 17.00
C VAL A 40 1.40 -5.02 17.14
N LEU A 41 2.40 -5.43 16.35
CA LEU A 41 2.92 -6.81 16.39
C LEU A 41 3.48 -7.17 17.77
N GLU A 42 4.20 -6.26 18.41
CA GLU A 42 4.83 -6.50 19.71
C GLU A 42 3.82 -6.36 20.87
N GLU A 43 2.97 -5.33 20.87
CA GLU A 43 2.03 -5.06 21.95
C GLU A 43 0.89 -6.09 22.03
N TYR A 44 0.39 -6.54 20.87
CA TYR A 44 -0.72 -7.50 20.79
C TYR A 44 -0.24 -8.94 20.59
N LYS A 45 1.04 -9.22 20.81
CA LYS A 45 1.62 -10.55 20.60
C LYS A 45 0.87 -11.63 21.39
N GLY A 46 0.30 -12.59 20.68
CA GLY A 46 -0.50 -13.67 21.27
C GLY A 46 -1.91 -13.27 21.70
N ALA A 47 -2.28 -12.00 21.54
CA ALA A 47 -3.64 -11.53 21.76
C ALA A 47 -4.54 -11.86 20.56
N PRO A 48 -5.83 -12.17 20.78
CA PRO A 48 -6.80 -12.38 19.70
C PRO A 48 -6.99 -11.18 18.77
N ALA A 49 -6.67 -9.98 19.25
CA ALA A 49 -6.75 -8.73 18.48
C ALA A 49 -5.56 -8.47 17.54
N LEU A 50 -4.50 -9.30 17.61
CA LEU A 50 -3.29 -9.11 16.79
C LEU A 50 -3.60 -9.06 15.29
N ASP A 51 -4.33 -10.05 14.79
CA ASP A 51 -4.67 -10.13 13.36
C ASP A 51 -5.47 -8.91 12.91
N ALA A 52 -6.39 -8.41 13.74
CA ALA A 52 -7.18 -7.22 13.45
C ALA A 52 -6.31 -5.95 13.39
N GLY A 53 -5.38 -5.81 14.34
CA GLY A 53 -4.42 -4.70 14.33
C GLY A 53 -3.50 -4.73 13.11
N LEU A 54 -2.97 -5.90 12.75
CA LEU A 54 -2.10 -6.04 11.57
C LEU A 54 -2.86 -5.75 10.26
N VAL A 55 -4.13 -6.16 10.16
CA VAL A 55 -4.98 -5.78 9.03
C VAL A 55 -5.14 -4.26 8.97
N GLY A 56 -5.43 -3.60 10.10
CA GLY A 56 -5.54 -2.14 10.15
C GLY A 56 -4.27 -1.41 9.69
N ALA A 57 -3.11 -1.85 10.19
CA ALA A 57 -1.82 -1.28 9.78
C ALA A 57 -1.53 -1.50 8.29
N ALA A 58 -1.85 -2.68 7.75
CA ALA A 58 -1.72 -2.95 6.33
C ALA A 58 -2.64 -2.06 5.48
N GLN A 59 -3.89 -1.84 5.89
CA GLN A 59 -4.80 -0.93 5.19
C GLN A 59 -4.30 0.52 5.20
N ALA A 60 -3.64 0.97 6.28
CA ALA A 60 -3.02 2.28 6.33
C ALA A 60 -1.89 2.44 5.29
N VAL A 61 -1.11 1.38 5.05
CA VAL A 61 -0.13 1.33 3.95
C VAL A 61 -0.83 1.48 2.60
N GLU A 62 -1.84 0.66 2.31
CA GLU A 62 -2.55 0.69 1.03
C GLU A 62 -3.21 2.06 0.77
N HIS A 63 -3.83 2.68 1.78
CA HIS A 63 -4.45 4.00 1.66
C HIS A 63 -3.43 5.09 1.36
N TYR A 64 -2.24 4.99 1.94
CA TYR A 64 -1.13 5.88 1.61
C TYR A 64 -0.74 5.74 0.14
N GLU A 65 -0.58 4.51 -0.35
CA GLU A 65 -0.18 4.24 -1.74
C GLU A 65 -1.27 4.65 -2.74
N ILE A 66 -2.55 4.36 -2.47
CA ILE A 66 -3.70 4.81 -3.26
C ILE A 66 -3.70 6.33 -3.43
N ALA A 67 -3.48 7.08 -2.34
CA ALA A 67 -3.41 8.54 -2.39
C ALA A 67 -2.23 9.05 -3.24
N ARG A 68 -1.06 8.38 -3.14
CA ARG A 68 0.13 8.72 -3.93
C ARG A 68 -0.04 8.41 -5.41
N TYR A 69 -0.51 7.22 -5.76
CA TYR A 69 -0.75 6.87 -7.16
C TYR A 69 -1.85 7.71 -7.79
N GLY A 70 -2.93 8.02 -7.06
CA GLY A 70 -3.95 8.97 -7.52
C GLY A 70 -3.36 10.35 -7.88
N THR A 71 -2.46 10.86 -7.05
CA THR A 71 -1.75 12.12 -7.31
C THR A 71 -0.82 12.02 -8.52
N LEU A 72 -0.04 10.94 -8.61
CA LEU A 72 0.90 10.71 -9.73
C LEU A 72 0.18 10.59 -11.07
N ILE A 73 -0.97 9.92 -11.11
CA ILE A 73 -1.80 9.80 -12.32
C ILE A 73 -2.28 11.19 -12.75
N ALA A 74 -2.83 12.00 -11.82
CA ALA A 74 -3.28 13.36 -12.14
C ALA A 74 -2.14 14.22 -12.71
N TRP A 75 -0.94 14.12 -12.16
CA TRP A 75 0.23 14.83 -12.70
C TRP A 75 0.66 14.29 -14.07
N ALA A 76 0.69 12.97 -14.26
CA ALA A 76 1.01 12.36 -15.54
C ALA A 76 0.04 12.80 -16.65
N GLU A 77 -1.26 12.95 -16.33
CA GLU A 77 -2.26 13.49 -17.26
C GLU A 77 -1.96 14.94 -17.63
N GLN A 78 -1.67 15.80 -16.64
CA GLN A 78 -1.35 17.21 -16.86
C GLN A 78 -0.06 17.41 -17.66
N LEU A 79 0.92 16.53 -17.47
CA LEU A 79 2.22 16.56 -18.16
C LEU A 79 2.19 15.84 -19.52
N GLY A 80 1.06 15.22 -19.90
CA GLY A 80 0.93 14.51 -21.18
C GLY A 80 1.73 13.21 -21.27
N MET A 81 2.05 12.59 -20.13
CA MET A 81 2.85 11.35 -20.03
C MET A 81 1.99 10.11 -20.36
N LYS A 82 1.56 9.99 -21.61
CA LYS A 82 0.58 8.98 -22.05
C LYS A 82 1.04 7.53 -21.80
N ASP A 83 2.34 7.28 -21.91
CA ASP A 83 2.91 5.93 -21.75
C ASP A 83 3.09 5.53 -20.26
N ALA A 84 3.10 6.51 -19.34
CA ALA A 84 3.20 6.26 -17.91
C ALA A 84 1.83 6.01 -17.27
N LEU A 85 0.76 6.61 -17.83
CA LEU A 85 -0.60 6.45 -17.32
C LEU A 85 -1.07 5.00 -17.17
N PRO A 86 -0.91 4.09 -18.16
CA PRO A 86 -1.34 2.71 -17.98
C PRO A 86 -0.59 2.02 -16.85
N LEU A 87 0.72 2.27 -16.71
CA LEU A 87 1.55 1.68 -15.64
C LEU A 87 1.11 2.13 -14.25
N LEU A 88 0.90 3.45 -14.07
CA LEU A 88 0.47 4.02 -12.79
C LEU A 88 -0.97 3.61 -12.42
N ARG A 89 -1.86 3.52 -13.41
CA ARG A 89 -3.24 3.06 -13.22
C ARG A 89 -3.32 1.57 -12.88
N GLU A 90 -2.41 0.76 -13.45
CA GLU A 90 -2.31 -0.66 -13.11
C GLU A 90 -1.89 -0.84 -11.65
N THR A 91 -0.87 -0.11 -11.19
CA THR A 91 -0.50 -0.16 -9.77
C THR A 91 -1.63 0.33 -8.87
N LEU A 92 -2.27 1.47 -9.18
CA LEU A 92 -3.41 1.95 -8.37
C LEU A 92 -4.52 0.90 -8.24
N LYS A 93 -4.79 0.15 -9.31
CA LYS A 93 -5.78 -0.91 -9.31
C LYS A 93 -5.37 -2.08 -8.39
N GLU A 94 -4.09 -2.44 -8.39
CA GLU A 94 -3.55 -3.47 -7.49
C GLU A 94 -3.69 -3.05 -6.03
N GLU A 95 -3.26 -1.85 -5.64
CA GLU A 95 -3.37 -1.39 -4.24
C GLU A 95 -4.84 -1.31 -3.78
N THR A 96 -5.72 -0.84 -4.67
CA THR A 96 -7.16 -0.80 -4.37
C THR A 96 -7.72 -2.20 -4.15
N ALA A 97 -7.33 -3.18 -4.97
CA ALA A 97 -7.77 -4.56 -4.81
C ALA A 97 -7.21 -5.20 -3.53
N THR A 98 -5.98 -4.85 -3.16
CA THR A 98 -5.35 -5.30 -1.91
C THR A 98 -6.06 -4.72 -0.68
N ASP A 99 -6.40 -3.43 -0.67
CA ASP A 99 -7.22 -2.83 0.40
C ASP A 99 -8.62 -3.44 0.49
N GLU A 100 -9.27 -3.72 -0.65
CA GLU A 100 -10.56 -4.42 -0.69
C GLU A 100 -10.45 -5.83 -0.07
N ALA A 101 -9.37 -6.56 -0.37
CA ALA A 101 -9.12 -7.88 0.20
C ALA A 101 -8.86 -7.82 1.71
N LEU A 102 -8.09 -6.82 2.18
CA LEU A 102 -7.85 -6.58 3.60
C LEU A 102 -9.14 -6.21 4.33
N SER A 103 -9.97 -5.36 3.73
CA SER A 103 -11.30 -5.01 4.25
C SER A 103 -12.18 -6.24 4.42
N ALA A 104 -12.19 -7.14 3.43
CA ALA A 104 -12.92 -8.39 3.51
C ALA A 104 -12.39 -9.31 4.62
N LEU A 105 -11.06 -9.37 4.81
CA LEU A 105 -10.42 -10.14 5.88
C LEU A 105 -10.79 -9.58 7.27
N GLY A 106 -10.79 -8.26 7.42
CA GLY A 106 -11.23 -7.55 8.62
C GLY A 106 -12.66 -7.89 8.99
N GLN A 107 -13.60 -7.81 8.04
CA GLN A 107 -15.03 -8.07 8.27
C GLN A 107 -15.35 -9.55 8.52
N SER A 108 -14.60 -10.47 7.90
CA SER A 108 -14.93 -11.89 7.91
C SER A 108 -14.37 -12.64 9.11
N ASP A 109 -13.10 -12.40 9.47
CA ASP A 109 -12.36 -13.29 10.35
C ASP A 109 -11.57 -12.54 11.45
N ALA A 110 -10.76 -11.53 11.09
CA ALA A 110 -9.88 -10.88 12.04
C ALA A 110 -10.66 -10.13 13.15
N ASN A 111 -11.64 -9.30 12.79
CA ASN A 111 -12.43 -8.58 13.78
C ASN A 111 -13.37 -9.49 14.58
N LYS A 112 -13.84 -10.59 13.98
CA LYS A 112 -14.71 -11.54 14.70
C LYS A 112 -13.93 -12.30 15.78
N ARG A 113 -12.69 -12.72 15.50
CA ARG A 113 -11.82 -13.34 16.50
C ARG A 113 -11.47 -12.37 17.62
N ALA A 114 -11.19 -11.11 17.29
CA ALA A 114 -10.97 -10.06 18.28
C ALA A 114 -12.18 -9.87 19.22
N LEU A 115 -13.40 -9.87 18.67
CA LEU A 115 -14.65 -9.68 19.43
C LEU A 115 -15.07 -10.90 20.27
N GLN A 116 -14.70 -12.13 19.89
CA GLN A 116 -15.07 -13.34 20.65
C GLN A 116 -14.32 -13.51 21.97
N ALA A 117 -13.24 -12.74 22.18
CA ALA A 117 -12.38 -12.84 23.34
C ALA A 117 -12.33 -11.55 24.19
N ALA A 118 -13.15 -10.55 23.85
CA ALA A 118 -13.38 -9.33 24.65
C ALA A 118 -14.53 -9.55 25.65
#